data_AF-A0A7K0CAH0-F1
#
_entry.id   AF-A0A7K0CAH0-F1
#
_cell.length_a   1.000
_cell.length_b   1.000
_cell.length_c   1.000
_cell.angle_alpha   90.00
_cell.angle_beta   90.00
_cell.angle_gamma   90.00
#
_symmetry.space_group_name_H-M   'P 1'
#
loop_
_entity.id
_entity.type
_entity.pdbx_description
1 polymer ?
#
loop_
_entity_poly.entity_id
_entity_poly.type
_entity_poly.pdbx_seq_one_letter_code
_entity_poly.pdbx_strand_id
1 'polypeptide(L)'
;MKRFVVEADGERLSGVETGSGGTAAVLMHGAGQSSKDRFTGLLRDLAERGVHALAFDFSGHGDSSGELSRLSLERRFAQARSVIDERIAGDAGLVLVGFSMSGQTVADLTAHYGPRVRSIGLGAPAVYARRAWPLRFGDGFTGVIRTPDSWRDSAALDAYRDFAGRAVLAVPAADAVIPPAVTEEVARALGERSRFTRLVYEDATHHLGQWYRDNPGLRRAFAAALLTGHGSAAVPRRFGADEAAAYYRAHPAPLMTATRIVHDEQGRVLVLTPAYKDHLELPGGLMEAAETPQRTLARELAEELDLTVPVGRLLAVDARPDDGRGRALVAHLHDVGPLTAAQAAAIRFADGEILDAGWYEPADAVRLLPPPLAARLRAALAARAAGSVAHLVGGVVQPGSAAAQDPVVRAGRELRGELDYASYLAGRPKVFAGACVLCTDGDGRVLLVRPAYTDDGRWQLPGGGVEADTGEHPRQAAAREAAEELGLELTPGALLAVDWRRADGMPDTVIHVYDGGVLDAARLAAIRLDPLELTGWRLATPEEARTLVRPTLHARLTAILTARREGGAGALELVDGKPPEGA
;
A
#
# COMPACT_ATOMS: atom_id res chain seq x y z
N MET A 1 -24.41 -33.17 5.80
CA MET A 1 -23.64 -33.66 6.96
C MET A 1 -24.11 -35.05 7.29
N LYS A 2 -23.18 -35.97 7.52
CA LYS A 2 -23.47 -37.37 7.88
C LYS A 2 -23.42 -37.50 9.40
N ARG A 3 -24.37 -38.21 10.00
CA ARG A 3 -24.37 -38.53 11.44
C ARG A 3 -23.55 -39.81 11.68
N PHE A 4 -22.92 -39.90 12.85
CA PHE A 4 -22.23 -41.09 13.31
C PHE A 4 -22.41 -41.28 14.83
N VAL A 5 -22.13 -42.48 15.31
CA VAL A 5 -22.09 -42.81 16.74
C VAL A 5 -20.79 -43.55 17.02
N VAL A 6 -20.11 -43.20 18.11
CA VAL A 6 -18.90 -43.86 18.62
C VAL A 6 -19.18 -44.37 20.03
N GLU A 7 -18.83 -45.62 20.33
CA GLU A 7 -18.86 -46.17 21.69
C GLU A 7 -17.53 -45.82 22.38
N ALA A 8 -17.57 -44.96 23.40
CA ALA A 8 -16.37 -44.52 24.09
C ALA A 8 -16.63 -44.34 25.58
N ASP A 9 -15.71 -44.88 26.41
CA ASP A 9 -15.75 -44.67 27.87
C ASP A 9 -17.11 -45.08 28.50
N GLY A 10 -17.68 -46.17 27.97
CA GLY A 10 -18.97 -46.73 28.38
C GLY A 10 -20.21 -45.95 27.94
N GLU A 11 -20.05 -44.98 27.03
CA GLU A 11 -21.11 -44.09 26.58
C GLU A 11 -21.19 -44.04 25.05
N ARG A 12 -22.40 -43.78 24.54
CA ARG A 12 -22.66 -43.54 23.12
C ARG A 12 -22.49 -42.07 22.79
N LEU A 13 -21.48 -41.75 22.00
CA LEU A 13 -21.19 -40.39 21.56
C LEU A 13 -21.79 -40.10 20.18
N SER A 14 -22.71 -39.15 20.11
CA SER A 14 -23.35 -38.72 18.88
C SER A 14 -22.53 -37.65 18.17
N GLY A 15 -22.28 -37.84 16.87
CA GLY A 15 -21.47 -36.94 16.07
C GLY A 15 -22.02 -36.64 14.68
N VAL A 16 -21.47 -35.58 14.08
CA VAL A 16 -21.71 -35.17 12.70
C VAL A 16 -20.39 -34.90 11.99
N GLU A 17 -20.32 -35.28 10.71
CA GLU A 17 -19.15 -35.07 9.87
C GLU A 17 -19.53 -34.59 8.46
N THR A 18 -18.57 -33.96 7.79
CA THR A 18 -18.68 -33.51 6.40
C THR A 18 -17.32 -33.30 5.77
N GLY A 19 -17.26 -33.27 4.44
CA GLY A 19 -16.01 -33.10 3.69
C GLY A 19 -15.18 -34.37 3.62
N SER A 20 -14.09 -34.29 2.88
CA SER A 20 -13.09 -35.35 2.69
C SER A 20 -11.73 -34.69 2.44
N GLY A 21 -10.63 -35.35 2.83
CA GLY A 21 -9.28 -34.84 2.63
C GLY A 21 -8.25 -35.51 3.54
N GLY A 22 -6.96 -35.29 3.25
CA GLY A 22 -5.83 -35.81 4.05
C GLY A 22 -5.57 -35.04 5.37
N THR A 23 -6.41 -34.04 5.68
CA THR A 23 -6.41 -33.29 6.94
C THR A 23 -7.81 -33.33 7.51
N ALA A 24 -7.90 -33.58 8.82
CA ALA A 24 -9.16 -33.67 9.54
C ALA A 24 -9.26 -32.64 10.67
N ALA A 25 -10.42 -31.99 10.79
CA ALA A 25 -10.72 -31.02 11.83
C ALA A 25 -11.74 -31.58 12.84
N VAL A 26 -11.42 -31.47 14.13
CA VAL A 26 -12.26 -31.95 15.23
C VAL A 26 -12.68 -30.79 16.11
N LEU A 27 -13.98 -30.52 16.13
CA LEU A 27 -14.57 -29.39 16.85
C LEU A 27 -15.26 -29.87 18.12
N MET A 28 -14.83 -29.33 19.26
CA MET A 28 -15.25 -29.76 20.59
C MET A 28 -15.90 -28.61 21.36
N HIS A 29 -17.09 -28.86 21.89
CA HIS A 29 -17.91 -27.85 22.57
C HIS A 29 -17.52 -27.69 24.04
N GLY A 30 -17.95 -26.61 24.70
CA GLY A 30 -17.65 -26.33 26.11
C GLY A 30 -18.47 -27.15 27.11
N ALA A 31 -18.46 -26.73 28.37
CA ALA A 31 -19.29 -27.30 29.44
C ALA A 31 -20.73 -26.76 29.43
N GLY A 32 -21.56 -27.26 30.36
CA GLY A 32 -22.92 -26.77 30.58
C GLY A 32 -23.88 -27.17 29.45
N GLN A 33 -24.92 -26.36 29.21
CA GLN A 33 -25.83 -26.58 28.08
C GLN A 33 -25.13 -26.23 26.77
N SER A 34 -24.54 -27.23 26.10
CA SER A 34 -23.82 -27.09 24.84
C SER A 34 -23.97 -28.34 23.98
N SER A 35 -23.82 -28.22 22.66
CA SER A 35 -23.85 -29.34 21.72
C SER A 35 -23.01 -29.06 20.48
N LYS A 36 -22.76 -30.12 19.69
CA LYS A 36 -22.12 -30.11 18.37
C LYS A 36 -22.84 -29.24 17.34
N ASP A 37 -24.14 -28.98 17.50
CA ASP A 37 -24.96 -28.27 16.52
C ASP A 37 -24.52 -26.81 16.31
N ARG A 38 -23.87 -26.24 17.33
CA ARG A 38 -23.26 -24.89 17.27
C ARG A 38 -22.17 -24.79 16.21
N PHE A 39 -21.58 -25.91 15.80
CA PHE A 39 -20.47 -25.95 14.85
C PHE A 39 -20.89 -26.21 13.40
N THR A 40 -22.18 -26.38 13.12
CA THR A 40 -22.67 -26.72 11.78
C THR A 40 -22.16 -25.76 10.69
N GLY A 41 -22.09 -24.46 10.97
CA GLY A 41 -21.52 -23.47 10.06
C GLY A 41 -20.01 -23.64 9.84
N LEU A 42 -19.25 -23.82 10.92
CA LEU A 42 -17.79 -23.92 10.87
C LEU A 42 -17.32 -25.21 10.19
N LEU A 43 -18.04 -26.31 10.42
CA LEU A 43 -17.81 -27.58 9.74
C LEU A 43 -17.98 -27.47 8.22
N ARG A 44 -18.98 -26.70 7.75
CA ARG A 44 -19.17 -26.43 6.31
C ARG A 44 -18.03 -25.58 5.75
N ASP A 45 -17.69 -24.49 6.43
CA ASP A 45 -16.62 -23.58 5.98
C ASP A 45 -15.26 -24.31 5.85
N LEU A 46 -14.98 -25.27 6.73
CA LEU A 46 -13.78 -26.13 6.67
C LEU A 46 -13.89 -27.20 5.56
N ALA A 47 -15.05 -27.83 5.39
CA ALA A 47 -15.27 -28.82 4.34
C ALA A 47 -15.16 -28.22 2.93
N GLU A 48 -15.63 -26.99 2.73
CA GLU A 48 -15.44 -26.21 1.49
C GLU A 48 -13.96 -25.96 1.16
N ARG A 49 -13.06 -26.14 2.14
CA ARG A 49 -11.60 -25.98 2.01
C ARG A 49 -10.87 -27.32 1.92
N GLY A 50 -11.59 -28.40 1.62
CA GLY A 50 -11.01 -29.73 1.43
C GLY A 50 -10.59 -30.42 2.73
N VAL A 51 -11.19 -30.06 3.87
CA VAL A 51 -10.93 -30.67 5.17
C VAL A 51 -12.04 -31.65 5.53
N HIS A 52 -11.70 -32.84 6.03
CA HIS A 52 -12.68 -33.71 6.68
C HIS A 52 -13.01 -33.15 8.07
N ALA A 53 -14.17 -32.53 8.23
CA ALA A 53 -14.54 -31.83 9.47
C ALA A 53 -15.61 -32.60 10.24
N LEU A 54 -15.40 -32.81 11.54
CA LEU A 54 -16.35 -33.45 12.43
C LEU A 54 -16.52 -32.73 13.78
N ALA A 55 -17.69 -32.90 14.38
CA ALA A 55 -18.00 -32.48 15.74
C ALA A 55 -18.84 -33.57 16.42
N PHE A 56 -18.73 -33.69 17.74
CA PHE A 56 -19.49 -34.66 18.52
C PHE A 56 -19.91 -34.07 19.86
N ASP A 57 -20.92 -34.69 20.47
CA ASP A 57 -21.36 -34.37 21.82
C ASP A 57 -20.61 -35.24 22.82
N PHE A 58 -20.00 -34.63 23.85
CA PHE A 58 -19.49 -35.38 24.99
C PHE A 58 -20.64 -36.04 25.76
N SER A 59 -20.35 -37.07 26.56
CA SER A 59 -21.43 -37.72 27.33
C SER A 59 -22.15 -36.74 28.26
N GLY A 60 -23.47 -36.92 28.40
CA GLY A 60 -24.37 -36.00 29.10
C GLY A 60 -24.67 -34.69 28.38
N HIS A 61 -24.32 -34.56 27.09
CA HIS A 61 -24.64 -33.39 26.27
C HIS A 61 -25.35 -33.79 24.97
N GLY A 62 -26.19 -32.89 24.46
CA GLY A 62 -26.87 -33.04 23.17
C GLY A 62 -27.55 -34.39 23.00
N ASP A 63 -27.13 -35.12 21.97
CA ASP A 63 -27.70 -36.43 21.62
C ASP A 63 -26.90 -37.62 22.19
N SER A 64 -25.82 -37.38 22.95
CA SER A 64 -24.98 -38.42 23.55
C SER A 64 -25.61 -38.99 24.83
N SER A 65 -25.32 -40.25 25.15
CA SER A 65 -25.76 -40.85 26.42
C SER A 65 -24.99 -40.30 27.62
N GLY A 66 -25.38 -40.73 28.83
CA GLY A 66 -24.66 -40.44 30.07
C GLY A 66 -25.17 -39.22 30.82
N GLU A 67 -24.53 -38.94 31.96
CA GLU A 67 -24.88 -37.85 32.86
C GLU A 67 -23.70 -36.87 32.99
N LEU A 68 -23.97 -35.56 32.91
CA LEU A 68 -22.95 -34.51 33.02
C LEU A 68 -22.09 -34.63 34.29
N SER A 69 -22.71 -35.01 35.42
CA SER A 69 -22.06 -35.19 36.72
C SER A 69 -21.04 -36.34 36.76
N ARG A 70 -21.10 -37.27 35.80
CA ARG A 70 -20.14 -38.37 35.69
C ARG A 70 -18.92 -38.00 34.85
N LEU A 71 -18.96 -36.88 34.13
CA LEU A 71 -17.88 -36.43 33.25
C LEU A 71 -16.73 -35.80 34.06
N SER A 72 -15.52 -35.82 33.49
CA SER A 72 -14.32 -35.15 34.00
C SER A 72 -13.48 -34.65 32.81
N LEU A 73 -12.44 -33.86 33.06
CA LEU A 73 -11.50 -33.45 32.00
C LEU A 73 -10.82 -34.68 31.38
N GLU A 74 -10.41 -35.64 32.23
CA GLU A 74 -9.86 -36.92 31.81
C GLU A 74 -10.81 -37.73 30.92
N ARG A 75 -12.09 -37.86 31.32
CA ARG A 75 -13.08 -38.59 30.51
C ARG A 75 -13.35 -37.89 29.18
N ARG A 76 -13.37 -36.54 29.15
CA ARG A 76 -13.48 -35.78 27.89
C ARG A 76 -12.31 -36.05 26.96
N PHE A 77 -11.08 -36.07 27.48
CA PHE A 77 -9.91 -36.46 26.69
C PHE A 77 -10.04 -37.88 26.14
N ALA A 78 -10.42 -38.86 26.98
CA ALA A 78 -10.60 -40.24 26.56
C ALA A 78 -11.65 -40.38 25.45
N GLN A 79 -12.79 -39.71 25.61
CA GLN A 79 -13.88 -39.67 24.63
C GLN A 79 -13.46 -39.03 23.30
N ALA A 80 -12.80 -37.87 23.35
CA ALA A 80 -12.32 -37.18 22.15
C ALA A 80 -11.29 -38.01 21.38
N ARG A 81 -10.38 -38.65 22.10
CA ARG A 81 -9.38 -39.57 21.53
C ARG A 81 -10.05 -40.76 20.83
N SER A 82 -11.03 -41.41 21.46
CA SER A 82 -11.79 -42.50 20.83
C SER A 82 -12.49 -42.07 19.56
N VAL A 83 -13.10 -40.87 19.54
CA VAL A 83 -13.72 -40.34 18.31
C VAL A 83 -12.67 -40.08 17.23
N ILE A 84 -11.52 -39.49 17.57
CA ILE A 84 -10.45 -39.23 16.60
C ILE A 84 -9.91 -40.56 16.04
N ASP A 85 -9.58 -41.51 16.90
CA ASP A 85 -8.95 -42.77 16.50
C ASP A 85 -9.89 -43.65 15.67
N GLU A 86 -11.20 -43.63 15.92
CA GLU A 86 -12.18 -44.38 15.14
C GLU A 86 -12.54 -43.69 13.81
N ARG A 87 -12.64 -42.35 13.80
CA ARG A 87 -13.21 -41.61 12.68
C ARG A 87 -12.18 -41.05 11.71
N ILE A 88 -10.93 -40.85 12.14
CA ILE A 88 -9.90 -40.16 11.37
C ILE A 88 -8.73 -41.10 11.11
N ALA A 89 -8.39 -41.28 9.83
CA ALA A 89 -7.26 -42.10 9.40
C ALA A 89 -5.95 -41.71 10.11
N GLY A 90 -5.17 -42.70 10.54
CA GLY A 90 -4.00 -42.51 11.41
C GLY A 90 -2.90 -41.63 10.81
N ASP A 91 -2.82 -41.52 9.49
CA ASP A 91 -1.88 -40.69 8.74
C ASP A 91 -2.39 -39.27 8.45
N ALA A 92 -3.69 -39.00 8.65
CA ALA A 92 -4.25 -37.68 8.43
C ALA A 92 -3.75 -36.66 9.47
N GLY A 93 -3.40 -35.46 9.00
CA GLY A 93 -3.05 -34.34 9.86
C GLY A 93 -4.27 -33.81 10.63
N LEU A 94 -4.08 -33.40 11.88
CA LEU A 94 -5.16 -32.96 12.77
C LEU A 94 -5.21 -31.43 12.92
N VAL A 95 -6.43 -30.91 12.84
CA VAL A 95 -6.80 -29.55 13.25
C VAL A 95 -7.73 -29.68 14.46
N LEU A 96 -7.24 -29.32 15.64
CA LEU A 96 -8.01 -29.47 16.88
C LEU A 96 -8.64 -28.13 17.27
N VAL A 97 -9.96 -28.10 17.39
CA VAL A 97 -10.71 -26.87 17.67
C VAL A 97 -11.53 -27.05 18.94
N GLY A 98 -11.31 -26.20 19.93
CA GLY A 98 -11.94 -26.28 21.25
C GLY A 98 -12.51 -24.95 21.69
N PHE A 99 -13.74 -24.97 22.22
CA PHE A 99 -14.37 -23.80 22.81
C PHE A 99 -14.54 -23.96 24.32
N SER A 100 -14.31 -22.88 25.09
CA SER A 100 -14.47 -22.87 26.55
C SER A 100 -13.66 -24.00 27.20
N MET A 101 -14.30 -24.88 27.98
CA MET A 101 -13.68 -26.04 28.62
C MET A 101 -12.86 -26.94 27.68
N SER A 102 -13.19 -26.99 26.39
CA SER A 102 -12.42 -27.80 25.43
C SER A 102 -11.09 -27.15 25.03
N GLY A 103 -10.76 -25.97 25.55
CA GLY A 103 -9.38 -25.46 25.53
C GLY A 103 -8.43 -26.47 26.16
N GLN A 104 -8.71 -26.87 27.41
CA GLN A 104 -7.99 -27.95 28.08
C GLN A 104 -7.91 -29.21 27.21
N THR A 105 -9.05 -29.74 26.74
CA THR A 105 -9.09 -30.97 25.93
C THR A 105 -8.24 -30.88 24.66
N VAL A 106 -8.22 -29.72 23.98
CA VAL A 106 -7.32 -29.49 22.83
C VAL A 106 -5.87 -29.60 23.25
N ALA A 107 -5.48 -29.00 24.38
CA ALA A 107 -4.10 -29.05 24.88
C ALA A 107 -3.65 -30.49 25.17
N ASP A 108 -4.51 -31.29 25.80
CA ASP A 108 -4.20 -32.69 26.14
C ASP A 108 -4.07 -33.56 24.88
N LEU A 109 -4.96 -33.35 23.89
CA LEU A 109 -4.88 -34.02 22.60
C LEU A 109 -3.66 -33.57 21.79
N THR A 110 -3.28 -32.30 21.88
CA THR A 110 -2.04 -31.78 21.27
C THR A 110 -0.81 -32.45 21.87
N ALA A 111 -0.75 -32.59 23.20
CA ALA A 111 0.33 -33.31 23.86
C ALA A 111 0.33 -34.81 23.47
N HIS A 112 -0.84 -35.42 23.34
CA HIS A 112 -0.98 -36.84 23.00
C HIS A 112 -0.59 -37.17 21.56
N TYR A 113 -1.12 -36.44 20.58
CA TYR A 113 -0.92 -36.70 19.16
C TYR A 113 0.34 -36.04 18.58
N GLY A 114 0.93 -35.10 19.31
CA GLY A 114 2.21 -34.47 18.97
C GLY A 114 2.26 -33.95 17.53
N PRO A 115 3.25 -34.36 16.71
CA PRO A 115 3.44 -33.86 15.34
C PRO A 115 2.25 -34.09 14.38
N ARG A 116 1.31 -34.99 14.72
CA ARG A 116 0.09 -35.18 13.93
C ARG A 116 -0.81 -33.94 13.99
N VAL A 117 -0.74 -33.16 15.07
CA VAL A 117 -1.49 -31.90 15.20
C VAL A 117 -0.77 -30.80 14.43
N ARG A 118 -1.39 -30.36 13.34
CA ARG A 118 -0.86 -29.31 12.45
C ARG A 118 -1.35 -27.93 12.85
N SER A 119 -2.56 -27.86 13.42
CA SER A 119 -3.21 -26.59 13.78
C SER A 119 -4.11 -26.74 15.00
N ILE A 120 -4.18 -25.71 15.83
CA ILE A 120 -5.11 -25.60 16.96
C ILE A 120 -5.94 -24.33 16.89
N GLY A 121 -7.23 -24.44 17.20
CA GLY A 121 -8.18 -23.34 17.25
C GLY A 121 -8.85 -23.26 18.61
N LEU A 122 -8.77 -22.12 19.28
CA LEU A 122 -9.31 -21.94 20.61
C LEU A 122 -10.33 -20.80 20.61
N GLY A 123 -11.54 -21.07 21.07
CA GLY A 123 -12.59 -20.05 21.23
C GLY A 123 -12.93 -19.83 22.70
N ALA A 124 -12.57 -18.68 23.26
CA ALA A 124 -12.72 -18.34 24.68
C ALA A 124 -12.26 -19.50 25.61
N PRO A 125 -11.02 -20.00 25.47
CA PRO A 125 -10.60 -21.24 26.11
C PRO A 125 -10.47 -21.13 27.63
N ALA A 126 -10.82 -22.21 28.33
CA ALA A 126 -10.48 -22.43 29.72
C ALA A 126 -9.30 -23.41 29.84
N VAL A 127 -8.42 -23.17 30.81
CA VAL A 127 -7.38 -24.09 31.27
C VAL A 127 -7.54 -24.31 32.77
N TYR A 128 -7.24 -25.52 33.24
CA TYR A 128 -7.58 -25.94 34.59
C TYR A 128 -6.36 -26.41 35.37
N ALA A 129 -6.45 -26.31 36.70
CA ALA A 129 -5.43 -26.80 37.59
C ALA A 129 -5.14 -28.28 37.36
N ARG A 130 -3.88 -28.73 37.49
CA ARG A 130 -3.51 -30.15 37.29
C ARG A 130 -4.35 -31.11 38.13
N ARG A 131 -4.60 -30.73 39.40
CA ARG A 131 -5.41 -31.53 40.33
C ARG A 131 -6.91 -31.61 39.96
N ALA A 132 -7.41 -30.74 39.08
CA ALA A 132 -8.78 -30.79 38.61
C ALA A 132 -9.00 -31.90 37.58
N TRP A 133 -7.93 -32.40 36.95
CA TRP A 133 -7.95 -33.35 35.85
C TRP A 133 -8.83 -34.60 36.07
N PRO A 134 -8.65 -35.37 37.15
CA PRO A 134 -9.43 -36.59 37.38
C PRO A 134 -10.78 -36.32 38.07
N LEU A 135 -11.04 -35.09 38.52
CA LEU A 135 -12.22 -34.80 39.33
C LEU A 135 -13.47 -34.82 38.45
N ARG A 136 -14.50 -35.53 38.93
CA ARG A 136 -15.83 -35.49 38.33
C ARG A 136 -16.44 -34.10 38.46
N PHE A 137 -17.19 -33.70 37.45
CA PHE A 137 -17.91 -32.44 37.44
C PHE A 137 -18.96 -32.43 38.56
N GLY A 138 -18.83 -31.45 39.45
CA GLY A 138 -19.58 -31.36 40.69
C GLY A 138 -18.85 -30.48 41.69
N ASP A 139 -19.17 -30.61 42.98
CA ASP A 139 -18.65 -29.72 44.03
C ASP A 139 -17.13 -29.77 44.16
N GLY A 140 -16.53 -30.96 44.06
CA GLY A 140 -15.07 -31.12 44.15
C GLY A 140 -14.32 -30.42 43.01
N PHE A 141 -14.77 -30.59 41.76
CA PHE A 141 -14.21 -29.88 40.61
C PHE A 141 -14.47 -28.37 40.70
N THR A 142 -15.69 -27.98 41.05
CA THR A 142 -16.10 -26.57 41.19
C THR A 142 -15.28 -25.85 42.25
N GLY A 143 -15.01 -26.49 43.39
CA GLY A 143 -14.17 -25.93 44.45
C GLY A 143 -12.73 -25.67 44.00
N VAL A 144 -12.16 -26.59 43.21
CA VAL A 144 -10.81 -26.41 42.67
C VAL A 144 -10.76 -25.23 41.70
N ILE A 145 -11.67 -25.17 40.72
CA ILE A 145 -11.60 -24.15 39.66
C ILE A 145 -12.00 -22.73 40.12
N ARG A 146 -12.71 -22.63 41.26
CA ARG A 146 -13.05 -21.33 41.90
C ARG A 146 -11.95 -20.81 42.81
N THR A 147 -10.91 -21.61 43.08
CA THR A 147 -9.75 -21.12 43.81
C THR A 147 -9.02 -20.10 42.94
N PRO A 148 -8.82 -18.84 43.41
CA PRO A 148 -8.11 -17.82 42.64
C PRO A 148 -6.77 -18.34 42.12
N ASP A 149 -6.46 -18.00 40.87
CA ASP A 149 -5.18 -18.34 40.21
C ASP A 149 -4.83 -19.84 40.14
N SER A 150 -5.74 -20.77 40.47
CA SER A 150 -5.45 -22.21 40.47
C SER A 150 -5.03 -22.75 39.11
N TRP A 151 -5.43 -22.08 38.03
CA TRP A 151 -5.12 -22.45 36.65
C TRP A 151 -3.65 -22.26 36.28
N ARG A 152 -2.85 -21.52 37.07
CA ARG A 152 -1.45 -21.22 36.75
C ARG A 152 -0.55 -22.45 36.67
N ASP A 153 -0.89 -23.52 37.38
CA ASP A 153 -0.15 -24.79 37.34
C ASP A 153 -0.59 -25.70 36.17
N SER A 154 -1.50 -25.25 35.30
CA SER A 154 -2.14 -26.08 34.28
C SER A 154 -1.13 -26.68 33.28
N ALA A 155 -1.23 -27.99 33.07
CA ALA A 155 -0.49 -28.69 32.02
C ALA A 155 -0.87 -28.23 30.59
N ALA A 156 -2.04 -27.61 30.41
CA ALA A 156 -2.45 -27.11 29.11
C ALA A 156 -1.56 -25.95 28.62
N LEU A 157 -1.08 -25.11 29.55
CA LEU A 157 -0.18 -24.01 29.22
C LEU A 157 1.16 -24.53 28.69
N ASP A 158 1.69 -25.61 29.28
CA ASP A 158 2.93 -26.23 28.82
C ASP A 158 2.76 -26.81 27.40
N ALA A 159 1.66 -27.51 27.15
CA ALA A 159 1.35 -28.03 25.82
C ALA A 159 1.23 -26.92 24.75
N TYR A 160 0.67 -25.77 25.12
CA TYR A 160 0.59 -24.61 24.22
C TYR A 160 1.95 -23.95 23.97
N ARG A 161 2.82 -23.84 24.98
CA ARG A 161 4.20 -23.34 24.83
C ARG A 161 5.03 -24.21 23.90
N ASP A 162 4.87 -25.53 24.03
CA ASP A 162 5.63 -26.49 23.23
C ASP A 162 5.12 -26.66 21.80
N PHE A 163 3.91 -26.20 21.50
CA PHE A 163 3.28 -26.39 20.20
C PHE A 163 3.90 -25.49 19.12
N ALA A 164 4.58 -26.08 18.15
CA ALA A 164 5.24 -25.39 17.03
C ALA A 164 4.39 -25.28 15.74
N GLY A 165 3.13 -25.75 15.78
CA GLY A 165 2.22 -25.69 14.64
C GLY A 165 1.55 -24.32 14.48
N ARG A 166 0.36 -24.32 13.89
CA ARG A 166 -0.44 -23.10 13.71
C ARG A 166 -1.45 -22.93 14.85
N ALA A 167 -1.51 -21.77 15.49
CA ALA A 167 -2.47 -21.54 16.57
C ALA A 167 -3.36 -20.33 16.29
N VAL A 168 -4.67 -20.48 16.51
CA VAL A 168 -5.64 -19.39 16.40
C VAL A 168 -6.41 -19.27 17.72
N LEU A 169 -6.33 -18.12 18.37
CA LEU A 169 -7.07 -17.80 19.59
C LEU A 169 -8.13 -16.75 19.29
N ALA A 170 -9.40 -17.14 19.33
CA ALA A 170 -10.56 -16.27 19.22
C ALA A 170 -11.17 -15.99 20.60
N VAL A 171 -11.31 -14.72 20.97
CA VAL A 171 -11.85 -14.31 22.28
C VAL A 171 -12.81 -13.13 22.15
N PRO A 172 -13.87 -13.05 22.98
CA PRO A 172 -14.64 -11.81 23.08
C PRO A 172 -13.79 -10.72 23.74
N ALA A 173 -14.06 -9.45 23.45
CA ALA A 173 -13.38 -8.32 24.09
C ALA A 173 -13.66 -8.25 25.59
N ALA A 174 -14.89 -8.61 25.98
CA ALA A 174 -15.31 -8.78 27.36
C ALA A 174 -15.87 -10.20 27.58
N ASP A 175 -15.17 -11.00 28.40
CA ASP A 175 -15.63 -12.33 28.81
C ASP A 175 -16.03 -12.32 30.29
N ALA A 176 -17.31 -12.59 30.58
CA ALA A 176 -17.80 -12.67 31.95
C ALA A 176 -17.53 -14.03 32.63
N VAL A 177 -17.06 -15.02 31.86
CA VAL A 177 -16.85 -16.40 32.31
C VAL A 177 -15.36 -16.72 32.44
N ILE A 178 -14.56 -16.35 31.43
CA ILE A 178 -13.11 -16.60 31.42
C ILE A 178 -12.38 -15.34 31.89
N PRO A 179 -11.66 -15.39 33.02
CA PRO A 179 -10.91 -14.24 33.50
C PRO A 179 -9.88 -13.77 32.46
N PRO A 180 -9.68 -12.44 32.28
CA PRO A 180 -8.71 -11.90 31.33
C PRO A 180 -7.30 -12.48 31.52
N ALA A 181 -6.88 -12.71 32.77
CA ALA A 181 -5.58 -13.29 33.09
C ALA A 181 -5.36 -14.69 32.48
N VAL A 182 -6.42 -15.50 32.38
CA VAL A 182 -6.36 -16.82 31.73
C VAL A 182 -6.13 -16.65 30.23
N THR A 183 -6.90 -15.78 29.60
CA THR A 183 -6.80 -15.48 28.17
C THR A 183 -5.42 -14.94 27.80
N GLU A 184 -4.88 -14.01 28.59
CA GLU A 184 -3.55 -13.45 28.34
C GLU A 184 -2.45 -14.49 28.52
N GLU A 185 -2.55 -15.37 29.52
CA GLU A 185 -1.56 -16.43 29.68
C GLU A 185 -1.63 -17.46 28.54
N VAL A 186 -2.82 -17.85 28.10
CA VAL A 186 -2.98 -18.75 26.94
C VAL A 186 -2.42 -18.09 25.68
N ALA A 187 -2.69 -16.80 25.46
CA ALA A 187 -2.11 -16.06 24.33
C ALA A 187 -0.58 -16.02 24.39
N ARG A 188 -0.01 -15.76 25.57
CA ARG A 188 1.44 -15.78 25.81
C ARG A 188 2.02 -17.14 25.48
N ALA A 189 1.44 -18.20 26.02
CA ALA A 189 1.91 -19.58 25.81
C ALA A 189 1.92 -19.95 24.32
N LEU A 190 0.83 -19.67 23.59
CA LEU A 190 0.76 -19.94 22.15
C LEU A 190 1.76 -19.12 21.35
N GLY A 191 2.07 -17.91 21.78
CA GLY A 191 3.02 -17.00 21.13
C GLY A 191 4.49 -17.43 21.23
N GLU A 192 4.83 -18.41 22.08
CA GLU A 192 6.24 -18.78 22.30
C GLU A 192 6.86 -19.54 21.13
N ARG A 193 6.13 -20.47 20.50
CA ARG A 193 6.66 -21.32 19.41
C ARG A 193 5.76 -21.46 18.19
N SER A 194 4.47 -21.19 18.33
CA SER A 194 3.52 -21.43 17.25
C SER A 194 3.48 -20.27 16.25
N ARG A 195 2.95 -20.54 15.05
CA ARG A 195 2.47 -19.47 14.15
C ARG A 195 1.14 -18.96 14.69
N PHE A 196 1.23 -18.00 15.61
CA PHE A 196 0.12 -17.55 16.44
C PHE A 196 -0.72 -16.45 15.78
N THR A 197 -2.04 -16.59 15.82
CA THR A 197 -3.02 -15.58 15.41
C THR A 197 -4.01 -15.36 16.55
N ARG A 198 -4.25 -14.10 16.94
CA ARG A 198 -5.27 -13.72 17.93
C ARG A 198 -6.38 -12.92 17.26
N LEU A 199 -7.63 -13.36 17.44
CA LEU A 199 -8.84 -12.69 16.98
C LEU A 199 -9.62 -12.21 18.20
N VAL A 200 -9.93 -10.93 18.26
CA VAL A 200 -10.72 -10.32 19.34
C VAL A 200 -12.02 -9.78 18.74
N TYR A 201 -13.14 -10.08 19.37
CA TYR A 201 -14.47 -9.69 18.90
C TYR A 201 -15.18 -8.80 19.92
N GLU A 202 -15.42 -7.53 19.56
CA GLU A 202 -16.02 -6.52 20.43
C GLU A 202 -17.44 -6.88 20.87
N ASP A 203 -18.30 -7.28 19.92
CA ASP A 203 -19.71 -7.58 20.17
C ASP A 203 -19.99 -9.06 20.54
N ALA A 204 -18.94 -9.83 20.80
CA ALA A 204 -19.07 -11.22 21.18
C ALA A 204 -19.20 -11.40 22.69
N THR A 205 -19.90 -12.48 23.07
CA THR A 205 -19.90 -12.97 24.45
C THR A 205 -19.10 -14.27 24.54
N HIS A 206 -18.99 -14.83 25.75
CA HIS A 206 -18.32 -16.13 25.99
C HIS A 206 -18.79 -17.24 25.03
N HIS A 207 -20.05 -17.21 24.58
CA HIS A 207 -20.64 -18.23 23.72
C HIS A 207 -20.28 -18.08 22.23
N LEU A 208 -18.98 -17.96 21.92
CA LEU A 208 -18.46 -17.74 20.56
C LEU A 208 -18.96 -18.77 19.53
N GLY A 209 -19.03 -20.06 19.91
CA GLY A 209 -19.52 -21.10 19.01
C GLY A 209 -20.96 -20.86 18.56
N GLN A 210 -21.81 -20.26 19.41
CA GLN A 210 -23.17 -19.88 19.06
C GLN A 210 -23.21 -18.56 18.29
N TRP A 211 -22.42 -17.57 18.71
CA TRP A 211 -22.32 -16.24 18.09
C TRP A 211 -21.86 -16.29 16.63
N TYR A 212 -21.01 -17.26 16.27
CA TYR A 212 -20.60 -17.50 14.88
C TYR A 212 -21.73 -17.94 13.93
N ARG A 213 -22.90 -18.35 14.45
CA ARG A 213 -24.08 -18.59 13.59
C ARG A 213 -24.56 -17.29 12.95
N ASP A 214 -24.58 -16.23 13.74
CA ASP A 214 -25.06 -14.91 13.34
C ASP A 214 -23.96 -14.07 12.68
N ASN A 215 -22.70 -14.52 12.76
CA ASN A 215 -21.52 -13.84 12.23
C ASN A 215 -20.72 -14.70 11.22
N PRO A 216 -21.31 -15.10 10.08
CA PRO A 216 -20.72 -16.06 9.16
C PRO A 216 -19.43 -15.57 8.49
N GLY A 217 -19.26 -14.26 8.29
CA GLY A 217 -18.01 -13.69 7.75
C GLY A 217 -16.82 -13.92 8.68
N LEU A 218 -17.00 -13.64 9.98
CA LEU A 218 -15.97 -13.83 11.01
C LEU A 218 -15.71 -15.30 11.29
N ARG A 219 -16.74 -16.15 11.21
CA ARG A 219 -16.58 -17.62 11.26
C ARG A 219 -15.71 -18.14 10.12
N ARG A 220 -15.92 -17.68 8.88
CA ARG A 220 -15.08 -18.03 7.72
C ARG A 220 -13.65 -17.52 7.87
N ALA A 221 -13.45 -16.35 8.48
CA ALA A 221 -12.11 -15.83 8.78
C ALA A 221 -11.38 -16.72 9.80
N PHE A 222 -12.06 -17.15 10.86
CA PHE A 222 -11.52 -18.13 11.82
C PHE A 222 -11.17 -19.47 11.13
N ALA A 223 -12.06 -19.98 10.27
CA ALA A 223 -11.80 -21.19 9.48
C ALA A 223 -10.59 -21.06 8.55
N ALA A 224 -10.44 -19.92 7.87
CA ALA A 224 -9.30 -19.65 7.00
C ALA A 224 -7.99 -19.55 7.81
N ALA A 225 -8.03 -18.84 8.94
CA ALA A 225 -6.89 -18.69 9.83
C ALA A 225 -6.37 -20.04 10.31
N LEU A 226 -7.24 -21.04 10.54
CA LEU A 226 -6.84 -22.40 10.94
C LEU A 226 -6.07 -23.18 9.87
N LEU A 227 -6.11 -22.77 8.59
CA LEU A 227 -5.51 -23.52 7.48
C LEU A 227 -4.36 -22.75 6.82
N THR A 228 -4.52 -21.46 6.54
CA THR A 228 -3.60 -20.71 5.66
C THR A 228 -2.59 -19.84 6.39
N GLY A 229 -2.88 -19.40 7.62
CA GLY A 229 -2.00 -18.48 8.36
C GLY A 229 -1.91 -17.07 7.82
N HIS A 230 -2.65 -16.80 6.76
CA HIS A 230 -2.82 -15.49 6.19
C HIS A 230 -4.25 -15.07 6.51
N GLY A 231 -4.56 -15.02 7.80
CA GLY A 231 -5.49 -14.01 8.25
C GLY A 231 -4.71 -12.72 8.18
N SER A 232 -5.19 -11.78 7.37
CA SER A 232 -4.89 -10.34 7.47
C SER A 232 -4.37 -10.01 8.87
N ALA A 233 -3.27 -9.26 8.94
CA ALA A 233 -2.80 -8.61 10.15
C ALA A 233 -4.01 -8.29 11.04
N ALA A 234 -3.91 -8.68 12.32
CA ALA A 234 -4.86 -8.24 13.33
C ALA A 234 -5.22 -6.80 13.02
N VAL A 235 -6.52 -6.49 12.92
CA VAL A 235 -6.92 -5.10 13.09
C VAL A 235 -6.27 -4.72 14.41
N PRO A 236 -5.25 -3.82 14.42
CA PRO A 236 -4.54 -3.56 15.65
C PRO A 236 -5.59 -3.18 16.68
N ARG A 237 -5.49 -3.72 17.90
CA ARG A 237 -6.07 -3.01 19.05
C ARG A 237 -5.67 -1.56 18.84
N ARG A 238 -6.61 -0.62 18.84
CA ARG A 238 -6.24 0.79 18.94
C ARG A 238 -5.42 0.89 20.21
N PHE A 239 -4.10 0.94 20.06
CA PHE A 239 -3.22 1.17 21.18
C PHE A 239 -3.65 2.49 21.83
N GLY A 240 -3.56 2.59 23.15
CA GLY A 240 -3.39 3.91 23.74
C GLY A 240 -2.18 4.58 23.10
N ALA A 241 -2.19 5.90 22.93
CA ALA A 241 -1.12 6.61 22.19
C ALA A 241 0.29 6.25 22.69
N ASP A 242 0.45 6.05 24.00
CA ASP A 242 1.72 5.69 24.65
C ASP A 242 2.16 4.25 24.37
N GLU A 243 1.22 3.31 24.34
CA GLU A 243 1.50 1.90 24.00
C GLU A 243 1.89 1.75 22.53
N ALA A 244 1.23 2.50 21.63
CA ALA A 244 1.58 2.55 20.21
C ALA A 244 3.01 3.09 20.05
N ALA A 245 3.32 4.20 20.72
CA ALA A 245 4.65 4.80 20.65
C ALA A 245 5.74 3.83 21.18
N ALA A 246 5.49 3.14 22.28
CA ALA A 246 6.42 2.13 22.81
C ALA A 246 6.59 0.94 21.85
N TYR A 247 5.48 0.44 21.29
CA TYR A 247 5.48 -0.62 20.29
C TYR A 247 6.31 -0.22 19.06
N TYR A 248 6.05 0.93 18.44
CA TYR A 248 6.78 1.36 17.24
C TYR A 248 8.28 1.60 17.51
N ARG A 249 8.64 2.18 18.66
CA ARG A 249 10.05 2.38 19.05
C ARG A 249 10.84 1.07 19.20
N ALA A 250 10.16 -0.03 19.56
CA ALA A 250 10.80 -1.33 19.72
C ALA A 250 11.05 -2.04 18.38
N HIS A 251 10.44 -1.59 17.27
CA HIS A 251 10.62 -2.23 15.97
C HIS A 251 11.86 -1.68 15.26
N PRO A 252 12.71 -2.56 14.69
CA PRO A 252 13.83 -2.12 13.87
C PRO A 252 13.29 -1.44 12.60
N ALA A 253 13.61 -0.16 12.42
CA ALA A 253 13.32 0.59 11.20
C ALA A 253 14.48 0.49 10.20
N PRO A 254 14.22 0.51 8.88
CA PRO A 254 15.30 0.71 7.91
C PRO A 254 15.99 2.06 8.13
N LEU A 255 17.27 2.15 7.73
CA LEU A 255 17.91 3.43 7.55
C LEU A 255 17.25 4.15 6.38
N MET A 256 17.03 5.44 6.54
CA MET A 256 16.40 6.28 5.53
C MET A 256 17.38 7.38 5.14
N THR A 257 17.56 7.62 3.85
CA THR A 257 18.35 8.74 3.32
C THR A 257 17.51 9.53 2.34
N ALA A 258 17.79 10.82 2.23
CA ALA A 258 17.17 11.67 1.24
C ALA A 258 18.24 12.44 0.47
N THR A 259 18.16 12.40 -0.86
CA THR A 259 19.07 13.06 -1.79
C THR A 259 18.31 14.02 -2.70
N ARG A 260 18.89 15.19 -3.01
CA ARG A 260 18.37 16.15 -3.98
C ARG A 260 19.08 15.97 -5.31
N ILE A 261 18.33 16.03 -6.40
CA ILE A 261 18.86 16.29 -7.74
C ILE A 261 18.70 17.78 -7.99
N VAL A 262 19.71 18.56 -7.60
CA VAL A 262 19.72 20.01 -7.79
C VAL A 262 20.19 20.32 -9.21
N HIS A 263 19.39 21.09 -9.97
CA HIS A 263 19.76 21.53 -11.30
C HIS A 263 19.65 23.05 -11.48
N ASP A 264 20.45 23.61 -12.38
CA ASP A 264 20.37 25.02 -12.78
C ASP A 264 19.43 25.22 -13.98
N GLU A 265 19.28 26.48 -14.42
CA GLU A 265 18.48 26.85 -15.60
C GLU A 265 18.97 26.21 -16.91
N GLN A 266 20.22 25.74 -16.96
CA GLN A 266 20.79 25.03 -18.10
C GLN A 266 20.61 23.50 -17.99
N GLY A 267 20.07 23.00 -16.89
CA GLY A 267 19.86 21.57 -16.65
C GLY A 267 21.11 20.83 -16.15
N ARG A 268 22.18 21.55 -15.79
CA ARG A 268 23.38 20.95 -15.18
C ARG A 268 23.10 20.55 -13.75
N VAL A 269 23.69 19.45 -13.29
CA VAL A 269 23.50 18.87 -11.97
C VAL A 269 24.59 19.37 -11.02
N LEU A 270 24.21 19.77 -9.81
CA LEU A 270 25.14 20.11 -8.73
C LEU A 270 25.74 18.85 -8.12
N VAL A 271 27.06 18.79 -8.05
CA VAL A 271 27.83 17.70 -7.43
C VAL A 271 28.75 18.31 -6.37
N LEU A 272 28.78 17.71 -5.19
CA LEU A 272 29.50 18.20 -4.02
C LEU A 272 30.81 17.44 -3.78
N THR A 273 31.78 18.15 -3.22
CA THR A 273 33.05 17.59 -2.71
C THR A 273 33.00 17.57 -1.18
N PRO A 274 32.71 16.43 -0.55
CA PRO A 274 32.65 16.32 0.91
C PRO A 274 34.05 16.33 1.55
N ALA A 275 34.16 16.80 2.79
CA ALA A 275 35.41 16.87 3.56
C ALA A 275 35.88 15.52 4.12
N TYR A 276 34.97 14.57 4.29
CA TYR A 276 35.19 13.33 5.03
C TYR A 276 35.12 12.06 4.17
N LYS A 277 34.88 12.18 2.86
CA LYS A 277 34.85 11.07 1.91
C LYS A 277 35.85 11.30 0.79
N ASP A 278 36.30 10.20 0.18
CA ASP A 278 37.25 10.18 -0.94
C ASP A 278 36.56 10.23 -2.32
N HIS A 279 35.25 10.44 -2.35
CA HIS A 279 34.43 10.48 -3.56
C HIS A 279 33.44 11.63 -3.53
N LEU A 280 33.01 12.05 -4.72
CA LEU A 280 32.01 13.09 -4.93
C LEU A 280 30.59 12.59 -4.60
N GLU A 281 29.72 13.51 -4.21
CA GLU A 281 28.36 13.20 -3.77
C GLU A 281 27.30 14.15 -4.36
N LEU A 282 26.04 13.79 -4.15
CA LEU A 282 24.89 14.66 -4.41
C LEU A 282 24.42 15.24 -3.07
N PRO A 283 23.87 16.47 -3.05
CA PRO A 283 23.35 17.08 -1.82
C PRO A 283 22.33 16.17 -1.14
N GLY A 284 22.48 15.90 0.16
CA GLY A 284 21.63 14.93 0.86
C GLY A 284 22.26 14.28 2.07
N GLY A 285 21.43 13.68 2.91
CA GLY A 285 21.91 13.05 4.13
C GLY A 285 20.97 12.00 4.71
N LEU A 286 21.32 11.57 5.92
CA LEU A 286 20.58 10.58 6.69
C LEU A 286 19.37 11.25 7.33
N MET A 287 18.21 10.60 7.24
CA MET A 287 16.98 11.08 7.86
C MET A 287 16.97 10.75 9.35
N GLU A 288 16.68 11.74 10.19
CA GLU A 288 16.49 11.52 11.62
C GLU A 288 15.14 10.86 11.92
N ALA A 289 15.00 10.26 13.11
CA ALA A 289 13.88 9.38 13.45
C ALA A 289 12.48 10.03 13.36
N ALA A 290 12.39 11.37 13.47
CA ALA A 290 11.13 12.12 13.40
C ALA A 290 10.98 12.95 12.12
N GLU A 291 11.93 12.85 11.20
CA GLU A 291 11.92 13.63 9.96
C GLU A 291 11.12 12.91 8.87
N THR A 292 10.56 13.71 7.97
CA THR A 292 10.15 13.23 6.65
C THR A 292 11.31 13.43 5.67
N PRO A 293 11.31 12.75 4.51
CA PRO A 293 12.30 13.03 3.47
C PRO A 293 12.37 14.52 3.12
N GLN A 294 11.23 15.22 3.00
CA GLN A 294 11.20 16.65 2.68
C GLN A 294 11.82 17.52 3.79
N ARG A 295 11.62 17.17 5.07
CA ARG A 295 12.24 17.90 6.19
C ARG A 295 13.75 17.68 6.25
N THR A 296 14.19 16.44 6.07
CA THR A 296 15.61 16.10 5.89
C THR A 296 16.19 16.94 4.76
N LEU A 297 15.49 16.97 3.62
CA LEU A 297 15.92 17.68 2.44
C LEU A 297 15.90 19.21 2.59
N ALA A 298 15.00 19.78 3.40
CA ALA A 298 15.02 21.20 3.70
C ALA A 298 16.16 21.55 4.66
N ARG A 299 16.34 20.75 5.72
CA ARG A 299 17.40 20.92 6.71
C ARG A 299 18.76 20.97 6.05
N GLU A 300 19.13 19.96 5.27
CA GLU A 300 20.50 19.98 4.74
C GLU A 300 20.69 20.87 3.51
N LEU A 301 19.64 21.40 2.86
CA LEU A 301 19.83 22.49 1.91
C LEU A 301 20.28 23.76 2.64
N ALA A 302 19.71 24.00 3.83
CA ALA A 302 20.10 25.12 4.67
C ALA A 302 21.48 24.91 5.30
N GLU A 303 21.79 23.70 5.79
CA GLU A 303 23.07 23.39 6.44
C GLU A 303 24.23 23.29 5.43
N GLU A 304 24.09 22.46 4.38
CA GLU A 304 25.18 22.18 3.44
C GLU A 304 25.41 23.32 2.44
N LEU A 305 24.35 24.03 2.02
CA LEU A 305 24.39 24.96 0.88
C LEU A 305 23.94 26.39 1.17
N ASP A 306 23.46 26.70 2.38
CA ASP A 306 22.82 27.97 2.74
C ASP A 306 21.66 28.34 1.78
N LEU A 307 20.89 27.33 1.38
CA LEU A 307 19.77 27.46 0.45
C LEU A 307 18.43 27.15 1.11
N THR A 308 17.46 28.04 0.92
CA THR A 308 16.05 27.80 1.28
C THR A 308 15.20 27.81 0.01
N VAL A 309 15.00 26.63 -0.57
CA VAL A 309 14.14 26.42 -1.75
C VAL A 309 13.17 25.26 -1.51
N PRO A 310 11.98 25.25 -2.16
CA PRO A 310 11.05 24.14 -2.05
C PRO A 310 11.69 22.83 -2.53
N VAL A 311 11.56 21.79 -1.71
CA VAL A 311 11.90 20.43 -2.11
C VAL A 311 10.81 19.96 -3.08
N GLY A 312 11.21 19.66 -4.31
CA GLY A 312 10.28 19.24 -5.36
C GLY A 312 9.85 17.78 -5.23
N ARG A 313 9.26 17.28 -6.33
CA ARG A 313 8.65 15.96 -6.37
C ARG A 313 9.67 14.83 -6.19
N LEU A 314 9.20 13.68 -5.71
CA LEU A 314 9.96 12.44 -5.66
C LEU A 314 10.25 11.95 -7.09
N LEU A 315 11.52 11.66 -7.38
CA LEU A 315 11.99 11.13 -8.66
C LEU A 315 12.32 9.64 -8.58
N ALA A 316 12.89 9.18 -7.46
CA ALA A 316 13.24 7.77 -7.32
C ALA A 316 13.26 7.29 -5.87
N VAL A 317 13.01 5.99 -5.68
CA VAL A 317 13.24 5.28 -4.42
C VAL A 317 14.13 4.07 -4.69
N ASP A 318 15.24 3.97 -3.97
CA ASP A 318 16.16 2.81 -4.04
C ASP A 318 16.19 2.09 -2.70
N ALA A 319 15.65 0.87 -2.65
CA ALA A 319 15.68 0.02 -1.48
C ALA A 319 16.85 -0.97 -1.54
N ARG A 320 17.53 -1.19 -0.43
CA ARG A 320 18.62 -2.16 -0.30
C ARG A 320 18.41 -3.01 0.94
N PRO A 321 18.51 -4.35 0.83
CA PRO A 321 18.54 -5.21 2.00
C PRO A 321 19.79 -4.91 2.83
N ASP A 322 19.81 -5.40 4.07
CA ASP A 322 21.00 -5.36 4.91
C ASP A 322 22.17 -6.09 4.22
N ASP A 323 23.24 -5.35 3.95
CA ASP A 323 24.48 -5.82 3.33
C ASP A 323 25.58 -6.11 4.38
N GLY A 324 25.20 -6.29 5.65
CA GLY A 324 26.11 -6.50 6.78
C GLY A 324 26.34 -5.25 7.63
N ARG A 325 25.62 -4.16 7.35
CA ARG A 325 25.61 -2.91 8.12
C ARG A 325 24.56 -2.92 9.25
N GLY A 326 23.79 -4.00 9.36
CA GLY A 326 22.87 -4.29 10.46
C GLY A 326 21.44 -3.80 10.23
N ARG A 327 21.16 -3.10 9.12
CA ARG A 327 19.82 -2.62 8.73
C ARG A 327 19.71 -2.49 7.20
N ALA A 328 18.49 -2.65 6.67
CA ALA A 328 18.16 -2.25 5.31
C ALA A 328 18.26 -0.72 5.15
N LEU A 329 18.46 -0.24 3.91
CA LEU A 329 18.52 1.17 3.56
C LEU A 329 17.44 1.50 2.52
N VAL A 330 16.74 2.62 2.67
CA VAL A 330 15.87 3.19 1.64
C VAL A 330 16.33 4.62 1.34
N ALA A 331 16.62 4.89 0.07
CA ALA A 331 17.04 6.20 -0.39
C ALA A 331 15.93 6.88 -1.21
N HIS A 332 15.53 8.06 -0.80
CA HIS A 332 14.59 8.92 -1.52
C HIS A 332 15.35 9.95 -2.34
N LEU A 333 15.01 10.10 -3.61
CA LEU A 333 15.61 11.10 -4.49
C LEU A 333 14.54 12.09 -4.93
N HIS A 334 14.76 13.37 -4.68
CA HIS A 334 13.81 14.44 -5.01
C HIS A 334 14.40 15.43 -6.00
N ASP A 335 13.53 15.99 -6.84
CA ASP A 335 13.88 17.07 -7.75
C ASP A 335 14.00 18.39 -7.00
N VAL A 336 15.03 19.20 -7.30
CA VAL A 336 15.15 20.57 -6.79
C VAL A 336 15.67 21.45 -7.93
N GLY A 337 14.88 22.44 -8.32
CA GLY A 337 15.27 23.41 -9.35
C GLY A 337 14.23 23.62 -10.46
N PRO A 338 14.59 24.39 -11.51
CA PRO A 338 15.91 24.97 -11.73
C PRO A 338 16.23 26.08 -10.74
N LEU A 339 17.44 26.08 -10.17
CA LEU A 339 17.94 27.22 -9.42
C LEU A 339 18.26 28.36 -10.38
N THR A 340 17.77 29.56 -10.06
CA THR A 340 18.14 30.77 -10.79
C THR A 340 19.65 31.04 -10.67
N ALA A 341 20.22 31.79 -11.61
CA ALA A 341 21.63 32.18 -11.54
C ALA A 341 21.99 32.88 -10.21
N ALA A 342 21.07 33.67 -9.65
CA ALA A 342 21.25 34.32 -8.35
C ALA A 342 21.29 33.32 -7.18
N GLN A 343 20.38 32.33 -7.17
CA GLN A 343 20.38 31.27 -6.16
C GLN A 343 21.63 30.39 -6.26
N ALA A 344 22.04 30.01 -7.47
CA ALA A 344 23.26 29.23 -7.68
C ALA A 344 24.52 29.98 -7.19
N ALA A 345 24.59 31.30 -7.40
CA ALA A 345 25.70 32.14 -6.92
C ALA A 345 25.68 32.38 -5.39
N ALA A 346 24.54 32.15 -4.74
CA ALA A 346 24.36 32.35 -3.30
C ALA A 346 24.80 31.14 -2.46
N ILE A 347 25.09 29.98 -3.06
CA ILE A 347 25.49 28.76 -2.33
C ILE A 347 26.74 29.00 -1.47
N ARG A 348 26.67 28.62 -0.19
CA ARG A 348 27.79 28.67 0.76
C ARG A 348 27.87 27.37 1.56
N PHE A 349 29.08 26.95 1.90
CA PHE A 349 29.32 25.75 2.70
C PHE A 349 29.60 26.16 4.15
N ALA A 350 28.53 26.21 4.96
CA ALA A 350 28.57 26.86 6.27
C ALA A 350 29.07 25.95 7.40
N ASP A 351 28.87 24.65 7.30
CA ASP A 351 29.16 23.65 8.33
C ASP A 351 30.57 23.02 8.23
N GLY A 352 31.26 23.23 7.11
CA GLY A 352 32.57 22.65 6.82
C GLY A 352 32.54 21.20 6.36
N GLU A 353 31.35 20.58 6.21
CA GLU A 353 31.21 19.23 5.67
C GLU A 353 31.42 19.19 4.17
N ILE A 354 31.10 20.28 3.47
CA ILE A 354 31.32 20.45 2.04
C ILE A 354 32.48 21.41 1.78
N LEU A 355 33.45 20.96 0.97
CA LEU A 355 34.64 21.74 0.62
C LEU A 355 34.45 22.56 -0.66
N ASP A 356 33.72 22.01 -1.62
CA ASP A 356 33.51 22.62 -2.93
C ASP A 356 32.26 22.04 -3.63
N ALA A 357 31.76 22.71 -4.67
CA ALA A 357 30.69 22.20 -5.52
C ALA A 357 30.89 22.58 -6.99
N GLY A 358 30.48 21.70 -7.90
CA GLY A 358 30.54 21.91 -9.34
C GLY A 358 29.21 21.62 -10.04
N TRP A 359 28.95 22.37 -11.12
CA TRP A 359 27.81 22.17 -12.02
C TRP A 359 28.27 21.36 -13.24
N TYR A 360 27.68 20.19 -13.43
CA TYR A 360 28.09 19.25 -14.47
C TYR A 360 26.92 18.89 -15.38
N GLU A 361 27.22 18.65 -16.66
CA GLU A 361 26.24 18.03 -17.54
C GLU A 361 25.78 16.68 -16.95
N PRO A 362 24.49 16.30 -17.11
CA PRO A 362 23.97 15.09 -16.48
C PRO A 362 24.78 13.82 -16.77
N ALA A 363 25.30 13.69 -17.99
CA ALA A 363 26.16 12.57 -18.38
C ALA A 363 27.52 12.58 -17.67
N ASP A 364 28.08 13.76 -17.40
CA ASP A 364 29.34 13.93 -16.68
C ASP A 364 29.16 13.68 -15.18
N ALA A 365 28.12 14.23 -14.56
CA ALA A 365 27.79 13.97 -13.16
C ALA A 365 27.67 12.45 -12.89
N VAL A 366 26.99 11.73 -13.78
CA VAL A 366 26.85 10.27 -13.73
C VAL A 366 28.19 9.52 -13.83
N ARG A 367 29.19 10.06 -14.55
CA ARG A 367 30.54 9.47 -14.66
C ARG A 367 31.39 9.74 -13.43
N LEU A 368 31.19 10.89 -12.77
CA LEU A 368 31.96 11.35 -11.62
C LEU A 368 31.53 10.66 -10.31
N LEU A 369 30.25 10.33 -10.18
CA LEU A 369 29.68 9.74 -8.97
C LEU A 369 30.00 8.24 -8.82
N PRO A 370 30.10 7.73 -7.58
CA PRO A 370 30.29 6.29 -7.35
C PRO A 370 29.09 5.48 -7.89
N PRO A 371 29.28 4.19 -8.26
CA PRO A 371 28.28 3.42 -8.99
C PRO A 371 26.87 3.41 -8.36
N PRO A 372 26.72 3.29 -7.02
CA PRO A 372 25.43 3.44 -6.34
C PRO A 372 24.70 4.76 -6.61
N LEU A 373 25.41 5.89 -6.54
CA LEU A 373 24.83 7.22 -6.74
C LEU A 373 24.59 7.50 -8.23
N ALA A 374 25.53 7.08 -9.09
CA ALA A 374 25.38 7.17 -10.53
C ALA A 374 24.12 6.42 -11.04
N ALA A 375 23.86 5.22 -10.52
CA ALA A 375 22.65 4.45 -10.87
C ALA A 375 21.36 5.19 -10.47
N ARG A 376 21.33 5.75 -9.25
CA ARG A 376 20.19 6.52 -8.75
C ARG A 376 19.98 7.80 -9.55
N LEU A 377 21.06 8.54 -9.86
CA LEU A 377 20.99 9.76 -10.67
C LEU A 377 20.44 9.47 -12.07
N ARG A 378 20.94 8.45 -12.77
CA ARG A 378 20.42 8.04 -14.09
C ARG A 378 18.92 7.78 -14.04
N ALA A 379 18.47 7.01 -13.04
CA ALA A 379 17.06 6.67 -12.91
C ALA A 379 16.19 7.87 -12.54
N ALA A 380 16.66 8.75 -11.66
CA ALA A 380 15.97 9.98 -11.27
C ALA A 380 15.82 10.95 -12.46
N LEU A 381 16.87 11.12 -13.27
CA LEU A 381 16.81 11.96 -14.48
C LEU A 381 15.83 11.40 -15.52
N ALA A 382 15.84 10.08 -15.73
CA ALA A 382 14.87 9.42 -16.62
C ALA A 382 13.43 9.55 -16.08
N ALA A 383 13.24 9.47 -14.76
CA ALA A 383 11.95 9.66 -14.12
C ALA A 383 11.45 11.10 -14.24
N ARG A 384 12.34 12.09 -14.11
CA ARG A 384 12.05 13.51 -14.33
C ARG A 384 11.55 13.74 -15.76
N ALA A 385 12.28 13.24 -16.75
CA ALA A 385 11.90 13.35 -18.16
C ALA A 385 10.61 12.60 -18.49
N ALA A 386 10.35 11.45 -17.87
CA ALA A 386 9.12 10.67 -18.11
C ALA A 386 7.90 11.18 -17.31
N GLY A 387 8.08 12.12 -16.38
CA GLY A 387 7.00 12.60 -15.51
C GLY A 387 6.51 11.53 -14.54
N SER A 388 7.42 10.69 -14.04
CA SER A 388 7.10 9.51 -13.24
C SER A 388 8.08 9.34 -12.08
N VAL A 389 7.99 8.22 -11.36
CA VAL A 389 8.87 7.83 -10.25
C VAL A 389 9.57 6.52 -10.59
N ALA A 390 10.90 6.49 -10.43
CA ALA A 390 11.67 5.27 -10.61
C ALA A 390 11.70 4.43 -9.31
N HIS A 391 11.38 3.15 -9.43
CA HIS A 391 11.57 2.19 -8.34
C HIS A 391 12.82 1.35 -8.59
N LEU A 392 13.77 1.37 -7.65
CA LEU A 392 15.01 0.62 -7.70
C LEU A 392 15.16 -0.31 -6.50
N VAL A 393 15.88 -1.42 -6.72
CA VAL A 393 16.41 -2.27 -5.66
C VAL A 393 17.89 -2.47 -5.91
N GLY A 394 18.74 -2.04 -4.97
CA GLY A 394 20.20 -2.13 -5.13
C GLY A 394 20.74 -1.32 -6.32
N GLY A 395 20.07 -0.22 -6.69
CA GLY A 395 20.39 0.56 -7.90
C GLY A 395 19.90 -0.07 -9.21
N VAL A 396 19.14 -1.17 -9.18
CA VAL A 396 18.57 -1.81 -10.36
C VAL A 396 17.09 -1.43 -10.51
N VAL A 397 16.73 -0.88 -11.66
CA VAL A 397 15.34 -0.47 -11.99
C VAL A 397 14.43 -1.69 -12.05
N GLN A 398 13.32 -1.63 -11.32
CA GLN A 398 12.39 -2.75 -11.17
C GLN A 398 11.38 -2.85 -12.33
N PRO A 399 10.86 -4.06 -12.66
CA PRO A 399 9.91 -4.29 -13.74
C PRO A 399 8.67 -3.39 -13.77
N GLY A 400 8.10 -3.05 -12.61
CA GLY A 400 6.93 -2.16 -12.51
C GLY A 400 7.25 -0.66 -12.51
N SER A 401 8.52 -0.27 -12.67
CA SER A 401 8.93 1.13 -12.73
C SER A 401 8.56 1.73 -14.07
N ALA A 402 7.72 2.77 -14.05
CA ALA A 402 7.28 3.48 -15.24
C ALA A 402 8.37 4.35 -15.90
N ALA A 403 9.46 4.60 -15.18
CA ALA A 403 10.63 5.31 -15.65
C ALA A 403 11.89 4.41 -15.69
N ALA A 404 12.88 4.84 -16.49
CA ALA A 404 14.26 4.35 -16.52
C ALA A 404 14.47 2.91 -17.06
N GLN A 405 13.46 2.28 -17.67
CA GLN A 405 13.65 1.01 -18.38
C GLN A 405 13.99 1.22 -19.85
N ASP A 406 14.91 0.40 -20.36
CA ASP A 406 15.17 0.29 -21.79
C ASP A 406 13.89 -0.12 -22.54
N PRO A 407 13.50 0.58 -23.62
CA PRO A 407 12.27 0.29 -24.37
C PRO A 407 12.16 -1.15 -24.90
N VAL A 408 13.28 -1.77 -25.30
CA VAL A 408 13.33 -3.14 -25.80
C VAL A 408 13.11 -4.13 -24.65
N VAL A 409 13.77 -3.89 -23.51
CA VAL A 409 13.57 -4.72 -22.31
C VAL A 409 12.12 -4.63 -21.84
N ARG A 410 11.55 -3.42 -21.82
CA ARG A 410 10.15 -3.19 -21.50
C ARG A 410 9.24 -3.98 -22.46
N ALA A 411 9.37 -3.76 -23.77
CA ALA A 411 8.57 -4.45 -24.78
C ALA A 411 8.66 -5.98 -24.68
N GLY A 412 9.85 -6.52 -24.38
CA GLY A 412 10.02 -7.97 -24.16
C GLY A 412 9.21 -8.50 -22.98
N ARG A 413 9.12 -7.75 -21.88
CA ARG A 413 8.31 -8.15 -20.71
C ARG A 413 6.81 -8.04 -20.98
N GLU A 414 6.40 -7.02 -21.73
CA GLU A 414 5.03 -6.84 -22.19
C GLU A 414 4.58 -8.06 -23.01
N LEU A 415 5.40 -8.51 -23.96
CA LEU A 415 5.12 -9.66 -24.81
C LEU A 415 5.08 -11.00 -24.05
N ARG A 416 5.76 -11.09 -22.89
CA ARG A 416 5.82 -12.31 -22.07
C ARG A 416 4.76 -12.36 -20.96
N GLY A 417 3.90 -11.35 -20.84
CA GLY A 417 2.82 -11.34 -19.84
C GLY A 417 3.32 -11.32 -18.39
N GLU A 418 4.52 -10.77 -18.15
CA GLU A 418 5.14 -10.72 -16.81
C GLU A 418 4.48 -9.70 -15.86
N LEU A 419 3.55 -8.88 -16.36
CA LEU A 419 2.80 -7.88 -15.61
C LEU A 419 1.30 -8.05 -15.84
N ASP A 420 0.49 -7.80 -14.81
CA ASP A 420 -0.95 -7.61 -15.03
C ASP A 420 -1.21 -6.35 -15.89
N TYR A 421 -2.41 -6.25 -16.45
CA TYR A 421 -2.76 -5.19 -17.40
C TYR A 421 -2.66 -3.77 -16.79
N ALA A 422 -2.98 -3.60 -15.52
CA ALA A 422 -2.91 -2.29 -14.86
C ALA A 422 -1.46 -1.89 -14.61
N SER A 423 -0.63 -2.81 -14.12
CA SER A 423 0.82 -2.64 -13.94
C SER A 423 1.53 -2.36 -15.26
N TYR A 424 1.10 -3.03 -16.33
CA TYR A 424 1.54 -2.78 -17.69
C TYR A 424 1.25 -1.34 -18.15
N LEU A 425 -0.01 -0.88 -18.02
CA LEU A 425 -0.39 0.49 -18.40
C LEU A 425 0.30 1.55 -17.54
N ALA A 426 0.45 1.29 -16.24
CA ALA A 426 1.16 2.18 -15.33
C ALA A 426 2.62 2.37 -15.76
N GLY A 427 3.28 1.30 -16.23
CA GLY A 427 4.67 1.29 -16.68
C GLY A 427 4.96 2.00 -18.01
N ARG A 428 3.94 2.46 -18.74
CA ARG A 428 4.11 3.16 -20.02
C ARG A 428 4.54 4.61 -19.83
N PRO A 429 5.37 5.18 -20.74
CA PRO A 429 5.67 6.60 -20.75
C PRO A 429 4.38 7.42 -20.79
N LYS A 430 4.36 8.51 -20.05
CA LYS A 430 3.22 9.42 -20.00
C LYS A 430 3.53 10.64 -20.84
N VAL A 431 2.48 11.20 -21.42
CA VAL A 431 2.53 12.46 -22.14
C VAL A 431 1.69 13.45 -21.37
N PHE A 432 2.19 14.66 -21.23
CA PHE A 432 1.42 15.75 -20.66
C PHE A 432 0.40 16.21 -21.72
N ALA A 433 -0.86 16.38 -21.33
CA ALA A 433 -1.86 16.93 -22.22
C ALA A 433 -2.12 18.39 -21.82
N GLY A 434 -2.01 19.30 -22.78
CA GLY A 434 -2.43 20.69 -22.63
C GLY A 434 -3.57 21.01 -23.59
N ALA A 435 -4.34 22.04 -23.25
CA ALA A 435 -5.37 22.55 -24.12
C ALA A 435 -5.44 24.09 -24.05
N CYS A 436 -5.64 24.73 -25.19
CA CYS A 436 -5.73 26.18 -25.28
C CYS A 436 -6.79 26.61 -26.29
N VAL A 437 -7.23 27.85 -26.18
CA VAL A 437 -8.14 28.49 -27.14
C VAL A 437 -7.41 29.48 -28.04
N LEU A 438 -7.74 29.47 -29.32
CA LEU A 438 -7.36 30.53 -30.26
C LEU A 438 -8.56 31.45 -30.44
N CYS A 439 -8.54 32.59 -29.73
CA CYS A 439 -9.50 33.67 -29.91
C CYS A 439 -8.92 34.73 -30.85
N THR A 440 -9.76 35.27 -31.75
CA THR A 440 -9.40 36.45 -32.53
C THR A 440 -10.36 37.59 -32.25
N ASP A 441 -10.01 38.82 -32.62
CA ASP A 441 -10.99 39.90 -32.74
C ASP A 441 -11.58 39.96 -34.17
N GLY A 442 -12.43 40.97 -34.43
CA GLY A 442 -13.03 41.19 -35.75
C GLY A 442 -12.03 41.51 -36.86
N ASP A 443 -10.81 41.95 -36.51
CA ASP A 443 -9.73 42.27 -37.43
C ASP A 443 -8.78 41.06 -37.65
N GLY A 444 -9.06 39.92 -37.01
CA GLY A 444 -8.25 38.70 -37.11
C GLY A 444 -6.98 38.71 -36.26
N ARG A 445 -6.82 39.67 -35.34
CA ARG A 445 -5.71 39.69 -34.36
C ARG A 445 -5.95 38.63 -33.29
N VAL A 446 -4.90 37.92 -32.90
CA VAL A 446 -4.94 36.83 -31.93
C VAL A 446 -4.84 37.38 -30.51
N LEU A 447 -5.69 36.89 -29.60
CA LEU A 447 -5.56 37.15 -28.16
C LEU A 447 -4.37 36.37 -27.60
N LEU A 448 -3.45 37.10 -26.97
CA LEU A 448 -2.29 36.55 -26.27
C LEU A 448 -2.29 36.99 -24.80
N VAL A 449 -1.82 36.12 -23.92
CA VAL A 449 -1.66 36.38 -22.48
C VAL A 449 -0.19 36.28 -22.07
N ARG A 450 0.18 36.96 -20.99
CA ARG A 450 1.54 36.98 -20.44
C ARG A 450 1.56 36.29 -19.07
N PRO A 451 2.21 35.12 -18.93
CA PRO A 451 2.30 34.42 -17.67
C PRO A 451 3.06 35.24 -16.61
N ALA A 452 2.70 35.03 -15.34
CA ALA A 452 3.32 35.63 -14.16
C ALA A 452 4.50 34.81 -13.63
N TYR A 453 4.60 33.54 -14.01
CA TYR A 453 5.57 32.57 -13.50
C TYR A 453 6.80 32.38 -14.40
N THR A 454 6.91 33.11 -15.52
CA THR A 454 8.10 33.09 -16.37
C THR A 454 8.68 34.50 -16.57
N ASP A 455 10.00 34.61 -16.45
CA ASP A 455 10.73 35.87 -16.65
C ASP A 455 11.23 36.03 -18.10
N ASP A 456 10.88 35.12 -19.01
CA ASP A 456 11.30 35.16 -20.42
C ASP A 456 10.59 36.25 -21.25
N GLY A 457 9.59 36.91 -20.66
CA GLY A 457 8.79 37.96 -21.28
C GLY A 457 7.96 37.49 -22.48
N ARG A 458 7.81 36.17 -22.66
CA ARG A 458 7.08 35.59 -23.80
C ARG A 458 5.59 35.56 -23.53
N TRP A 459 4.84 35.73 -24.62
CA TRP A 459 3.38 35.63 -24.62
C TRP A 459 2.93 34.23 -25.08
N GLN A 460 1.74 33.82 -24.66
CA GLN A 460 1.14 32.52 -24.99
C GLN A 460 -0.35 32.64 -25.36
N LEU A 461 -0.92 31.53 -25.86
CA LEU A 461 -2.38 31.39 -25.98
C LEU A 461 -2.99 31.14 -24.59
N PRO A 462 -4.21 31.63 -24.31
CA PRO A 462 -4.93 31.26 -23.09
C PRO A 462 -5.17 29.75 -23.04
N GLY A 463 -4.84 29.12 -21.92
CA GLY A 463 -4.89 27.67 -21.77
C GLY A 463 -3.85 27.10 -20.82
N GLY A 464 -4.04 25.84 -20.45
CA GLY A 464 -3.21 25.16 -19.47
C GLY A 464 -3.29 23.63 -19.56
N GLY A 465 -2.98 22.99 -18.44
CA GLY A 465 -2.90 21.53 -18.33
C GLY A 465 -4.26 20.86 -18.31
N VAL A 466 -4.35 19.63 -18.82
CA VAL A 466 -5.53 18.79 -18.65
C VAL A 466 -5.41 18.02 -17.35
N GLU A 467 -6.39 18.16 -16.46
CA GLU A 467 -6.51 17.42 -15.19
C GLU A 467 -7.06 16.00 -15.43
N ALA A 468 -6.33 15.19 -16.19
CA ALA A 468 -6.83 13.90 -16.65
C ALA A 468 -7.17 12.90 -15.52
N ASP A 469 -6.60 13.10 -14.33
CA ASP A 469 -6.89 12.31 -13.13
C ASP A 469 -8.25 12.63 -12.50
N THR A 470 -8.88 13.76 -12.85
CA THR A 470 -10.28 14.09 -12.50
C THR A 470 -11.28 13.61 -13.55
N GLY A 471 -10.80 13.04 -14.66
CA GLY A 471 -11.59 12.69 -15.83
C GLY A 471 -11.82 13.85 -16.79
N GLU A 472 -11.14 14.99 -16.59
CA GLU A 472 -11.16 16.13 -17.51
C GLU A 472 -10.61 15.74 -18.89
N HIS A 473 -11.32 16.14 -19.95
CA HIS A 473 -10.86 15.98 -21.32
C HIS A 473 -10.38 17.33 -21.91
N PRO A 474 -9.55 17.37 -22.97
CA PRO A 474 -8.91 18.61 -23.44
C PRO A 474 -9.85 19.78 -23.73
N ARG A 475 -11.06 19.51 -24.25
CA ARG A 475 -12.06 20.56 -24.48
C ARG A 475 -12.60 21.19 -23.19
N GLN A 476 -12.71 20.43 -22.10
CA GLN A 476 -13.12 20.94 -20.79
C GLN A 476 -11.99 21.81 -20.22
N ALA A 477 -10.74 21.32 -20.28
CA ALA A 477 -9.58 22.09 -19.86
C ALA A 477 -9.52 23.45 -20.57
N ALA A 478 -9.65 23.48 -21.91
CA ALA A 478 -9.67 24.74 -22.65
C ALA A 478 -10.80 25.71 -22.23
N ALA A 479 -11.95 25.20 -21.79
CA ALA A 479 -13.05 26.03 -21.29
C ALA A 479 -12.79 26.52 -19.86
N ARG A 480 -12.32 25.64 -18.98
CA ARG A 480 -11.93 25.95 -17.59
C ARG A 480 -10.84 27.02 -17.57
N GLU A 481 -9.76 26.79 -18.31
CA GLU A 481 -8.63 27.73 -18.39
C GLU A 481 -9.07 29.09 -18.93
N ALA A 482 -9.96 29.15 -19.92
CA ALA A 482 -10.51 30.43 -20.39
C ALA A 482 -11.34 31.16 -19.30
N ALA A 483 -12.08 30.41 -18.47
CA ALA A 483 -12.83 30.98 -17.36
C ALA A 483 -11.90 31.45 -16.23
N GLU A 484 -10.87 30.67 -15.88
CA GLU A 484 -9.90 30.97 -14.81
C GLU A 484 -8.96 32.10 -15.21
N GLU A 485 -8.29 32.00 -16.36
CA GLU A 485 -7.27 32.96 -16.81
C GLU A 485 -7.87 34.27 -17.31
N LEU A 486 -9.03 34.24 -17.97
CA LEU A 486 -9.61 35.43 -18.63
C LEU A 486 -10.91 35.92 -17.97
N GLY A 487 -11.52 35.15 -17.05
CA GLY A 487 -12.87 35.44 -16.56
C GLY A 487 -13.95 35.28 -17.63
N LEU A 488 -13.67 34.52 -18.70
CA LEU A 488 -14.58 34.35 -19.84
C LEU A 488 -15.11 32.93 -19.93
N GLU A 489 -16.43 32.78 -19.78
CA GLU A 489 -17.14 31.54 -20.09
C GLU A 489 -17.21 31.33 -21.62
N LEU A 490 -16.24 30.57 -22.14
CA LEU A 490 -16.17 30.19 -23.55
C LEU A 490 -16.62 28.75 -23.75
N THR A 491 -17.40 28.51 -24.81
CA THR A 491 -17.63 27.16 -25.33
C THR A 491 -16.63 26.93 -26.47
N PRO A 492 -15.55 26.14 -26.28
CA PRO A 492 -14.57 25.94 -27.35
C PRO A 492 -15.23 25.30 -28.58
N GLY A 493 -14.89 25.79 -29.77
CA GLY A 493 -15.42 25.38 -31.06
C GLY A 493 -14.67 24.21 -31.71
N ALA A 494 -14.40 24.28 -33.01
CA ALA A 494 -13.69 23.22 -33.72
C ALA A 494 -12.27 23.01 -33.15
N LEU A 495 -11.79 21.76 -33.17
CA LEU A 495 -10.37 21.48 -32.92
C LEU A 495 -9.57 21.94 -34.14
N LEU A 496 -8.59 22.81 -33.91
CA LEU A 496 -7.77 23.42 -34.96
C LEU A 496 -6.45 22.68 -35.17
N ALA A 497 -5.84 22.20 -34.08
CA ALA A 497 -4.60 21.46 -34.15
C ALA A 497 -4.40 20.54 -32.94
N VAL A 498 -3.63 19.48 -33.16
CA VAL A 498 -2.98 18.66 -32.14
C VAL A 498 -1.48 18.75 -32.40
N ASP A 499 -0.74 19.38 -31.48
CA ASP A 499 0.71 19.61 -31.63
C ASP A 499 1.51 18.79 -30.63
N TRP A 500 2.37 17.91 -31.14
CA TRP A 500 3.32 17.15 -30.34
C TRP A 500 4.58 17.97 -30.09
N ARG A 501 4.86 18.24 -28.82
CA ARG A 501 5.97 19.07 -28.36
C ARG A 501 6.96 18.21 -27.59
N ARG A 502 8.19 18.19 -28.07
CA ARG A 502 9.30 17.55 -27.37
C ARG A 502 9.98 18.58 -26.48
N ALA A 503 10.32 18.17 -25.27
CA ALA A 503 11.05 19.01 -24.32
C ALA A 503 12.16 18.18 -23.66
N ASP A 504 13.41 18.63 -23.79
CA ASP A 504 14.54 17.95 -23.17
C ASP A 504 14.39 17.99 -21.64
N GLY A 505 14.50 16.81 -21.02
CA GLY A 505 14.42 16.67 -19.57
C GLY A 505 13.01 16.83 -18.96
N MET A 506 11.96 16.96 -19.78
CA MET A 506 10.56 17.05 -19.37
C MET A 506 9.69 16.07 -20.19
N PRO A 507 8.49 15.72 -19.72
CA PRO A 507 7.58 14.89 -20.49
C PRO A 507 7.21 15.54 -21.83
N ASP A 508 7.16 14.72 -22.88
CA ASP A 508 6.53 15.11 -24.14
C ASP A 508 5.11 15.62 -23.88
N THR A 509 4.72 16.68 -24.58
CA THR A 509 3.42 17.33 -24.40
C THR A 509 2.61 17.29 -25.68
N VAL A 510 1.34 16.92 -25.57
CA VAL A 510 0.35 17.05 -26.64
C VAL A 510 -0.54 18.26 -26.37
N ILE A 511 -0.58 19.22 -27.28
CA ILE A 511 -1.35 20.46 -27.11
C ILE A 511 -2.54 20.47 -28.07
N HIS A 512 -3.74 20.55 -27.50
CA HIS A 512 -4.99 20.67 -28.25
C HIS A 512 -5.37 22.15 -28.39
N VAL A 513 -5.46 22.64 -29.63
CA VAL A 513 -5.87 24.03 -29.88
C VAL A 513 -7.31 24.05 -30.36
N TYR A 514 -8.21 24.66 -29.60
CA TYR A 514 -9.60 24.83 -29.99
C TYR A 514 -9.88 26.24 -30.51
N ASP A 515 -10.88 26.35 -31.37
CA ASP A 515 -11.42 27.63 -31.78
C ASP A 515 -12.11 28.33 -30.62
N GLY A 516 -11.57 29.45 -30.15
CA GLY A 516 -12.20 30.30 -29.14
C GLY A 516 -13.19 31.31 -29.73
N GLY A 517 -13.33 31.35 -31.05
CA GLY A 517 -14.20 32.26 -31.77
C GLY A 517 -13.66 33.69 -31.87
N VAL A 518 -14.53 34.58 -32.35
CA VAL A 518 -14.27 36.02 -32.46
C VAL A 518 -14.79 36.73 -31.22
N LEU A 519 -13.93 37.43 -30.50
CA LEU A 519 -14.28 38.25 -29.34
C LEU A 519 -14.60 39.68 -29.80
N ASP A 520 -15.84 40.11 -29.52
CA ASP A 520 -16.24 41.49 -29.74
C ASP A 520 -15.67 42.43 -28.66
N ALA A 521 -15.87 43.74 -28.85
CA ALA A 521 -15.40 44.75 -27.92
C ALA A 521 -15.94 44.57 -26.49
N ALA A 522 -17.17 44.05 -26.34
CA ALA A 522 -17.77 43.81 -25.04
C ALA A 522 -17.09 42.66 -24.30
N ARG A 523 -16.81 41.54 -24.99
CA ARG A 523 -16.07 40.40 -24.44
C ARG A 523 -14.62 40.76 -24.11
N LEU A 524 -13.94 41.51 -24.97
CA LEU A 524 -12.59 42.00 -24.69
C LEU A 524 -12.55 42.89 -23.43
N ALA A 525 -13.54 43.77 -23.25
CA ALA A 525 -13.66 44.61 -22.05
C ALA A 525 -14.02 43.82 -20.77
N ALA A 526 -14.61 42.62 -20.94
CA ALA A 526 -14.98 41.74 -19.83
C ALA A 526 -13.80 40.91 -19.30
N ILE A 527 -12.66 40.86 -19.99
CA ILE A 527 -11.49 40.08 -19.55
C ILE A 527 -11.05 40.51 -18.14
N ARG A 528 -10.95 39.55 -17.23
CA ARG A 528 -10.42 39.71 -15.88
C ARG A 528 -9.35 38.64 -15.69
N LEU A 529 -8.11 39.09 -15.54
CA LEU A 529 -6.97 38.19 -15.37
C LEU A 529 -6.88 37.69 -13.93
N ASP A 530 -6.56 36.42 -13.75
CA ASP A 530 -6.04 35.94 -12.47
C ASP A 530 -4.63 36.52 -12.26
N PRO A 531 -4.41 37.38 -11.25
CA PRO A 531 -3.10 37.98 -11.00
C PRO A 531 -2.04 36.98 -10.50
N LEU A 532 -2.42 35.78 -10.06
CA LEU A 532 -1.47 34.73 -9.71
C LEU A 532 -0.87 34.07 -10.94
N GLU A 533 -1.61 34.01 -12.05
CA GLU A 533 -1.19 33.28 -13.25
C GLU A 533 -0.76 34.21 -14.38
N LEU A 534 -1.40 35.37 -14.54
CA LEU A 534 -1.21 36.26 -15.69
C LEU A 534 -0.96 37.72 -15.27
N THR A 535 -0.02 38.36 -15.95
CA THR A 535 0.35 39.77 -15.73
C THR A 535 -0.12 40.72 -16.84
N GLY A 536 -0.80 40.20 -17.86
CA GLY A 536 -1.33 41.02 -18.96
C GLY A 536 -1.92 40.20 -20.11
N TRP A 537 -2.75 40.86 -20.91
CA TRP A 537 -3.28 40.33 -22.18
C TRP A 537 -3.11 41.38 -23.29
N ARG A 538 -3.04 40.94 -24.55
CA ARG A 538 -3.05 41.83 -25.73
C ARG A 538 -3.58 41.13 -26.96
N LEU A 539 -4.02 41.93 -27.94
CA LEU A 539 -4.23 41.47 -29.31
C LEU A 539 -2.93 41.68 -30.11
N ALA A 540 -2.62 40.73 -30.99
CA ALA A 540 -1.46 40.80 -31.88
C ALA A 540 -1.79 40.27 -33.28
N THR A 541 -1.27 40.91 -34.32
CA THR A 541 -1.27 40.33 -35.67
C THR A 541 -0.34 39.10 -35.72
N PRO A 542 -0.49 38.20 -36.72
CA PRO A 542 0.43 37.08 -36.91
C PRO A 542 1.90 37.54 -37.00
N GLU A 543 2.15 38.67 -37.68
CA GLU A 543 3.48 39.26 -37.83
C GLU A 543 4.03 39.79 -36.50
N GLU A 544 3.21 40.48 -35.69
CA GLU A 544 3.60 40.97 -34.36
C GLU A 544 3.92 39.80 -33.42
N ALA A 545 3.09 38.75 -33.45
CA ALA A 545 3.23 37.56 -32.62
C ALA A 545 4.61 36.91 -32.76
N ARG A 546 5.25 36.98 -33.95
CA ARG A 546 6.60 36.46 -34.20
C ARG A 546 7.64 36.90 -33.19
N THR A 547 7.51 38.12 -32.67
CA THR A 547 8.45 38.69 -31.70
C THR A 547 8.00 38.48 -30.26
N LEU A 548 6.71 38.24 -30.04
CA LEU A 548 6.08 38.14 -28.72
C LEU A 548 6.09 36.72 -28.16
N VAL A 549 5.87 35.70 -29.00
CA VAL A 549 5.73 34.31 -28.58
C VAL A 549 7.00 33.49 -28.82
N ARG A 550 7.06 32.27 -28.28
CA ARG A 550 8.13 31.32 -28.60
C ARG A 550 8.07 30.90 -30.09
N PRO A 551 9.21 30.63 -30.76
CA PRO A 551 9.24 30.28 -32.19
C PRO A 551 8.29 29.14 -32.59
N THR A 552 8.12 28.17 -31.70
CA THR A 552 7.27 26.99 -31.90
C THR A 552 5.78 27.32 -31.81
N LEU A 553 5.37 28.21 -30.89
CA LEU A 553 4.01 28.73 -30.86
C LEU A 553 3.73 29.60 -32.09
N HIS A 554 4.69 30.42 -32.53
CA HIS A 554 4.52 31.19 -33.76
C HIS A 554 4.32 30.27 -34.98
N ALA A 555 5.11 29.20 -35.12
CA ALA A 555 4.95 28.22 -36.19
C ALA A 555 3.54 27.58 -36.15
N ARG A 556 3.07 27.20 -34.96
CA ARG A 556 1.72 26.65 -34.76
C ARG A 556 0.63 27.64 -35.19
N LEU A 557 0.70 28.89 -34.73
CA LEU A 557 -0.24 29.94 -35.12
C LEU A 557 -0.26 30.15 -36.64
N THR A 558 0.92 30.17 -37.26
CA THR A 558 1.05 30.32 -38.72
C THR A 558 0.36 29.18 -39.46
N ALA A 559 0.58 27.94 -39.04
CA ALA A 559 -0.05 26.77 -39.66
C ALA A 559 -1.57 26.81 -39.53
N ILE A 560 -2.09 27.05 -38.33
CA ILE A 560 -3.54 27.12 -38.06
C ILE A 560 -4.21 28.24 -38.86
N LEU A 561 -3.63 29.45 -38.84
CA LEU A 561 -4.22 30.60 -39.53
C LEU A 561 -4.16 30.47 -41.05
N THR A 562 -3.12 29.85 -41.60
CA THR A 562 -3.05 29.52 -43.03
C THR A 562 -4.11 28.51 -43.43
N ALA A 563 -4.24 27.40 -42.69
CA ALA A 563 -5.27 26.39 -42.96
C ALA A 563 -6.69 26.97 -42.90
N ARG A 564 -6.96 27.87 -41.93
CA ARG A 564 -8.24 28.60 -41.84
C ARG A 564 -8.52 29.46 -43.08
N ARG A 565 -7.51 30.20 -43.57
CA ARG A 565 -7.66 31.07 -44.75
C ARG A 565 -7.91 30.25 -46.02
N GLU A 566 -7.30 29.08 -46.11
CA GLU A 566 -7.41 28.18 -47.27
C GLU A 566 -8.68 27.31 -47.24
N GLY A 567 -9.52 27.44 -46.19
CA GLY A 567 -10.75 26.66 -46.04
C GLY A 567 -10.53 25.20 -45.64
N GLY A 568 -9.37 24.87 -45.05
CA GLY A 568 -9.07 23.54 -44.51
C GLY A 568 -10.08 23.15 -43.42
N ALA A 569 -10.78 22.04 -43.63
CA ALA A 569 -11.91 21.63 -42.78
C ALA A 569 -11.54 20.73 -41.59
N GLY A 570 -10.25 20.43 -41.39
CA GLY A 570 -9.77 19.45 -40.39
C GLY A 570 -8.75 20.03 -39.41
N ALA A 571 -8.64 19.37 -38.25
CA ALA A 571 -7.58 19.66 -37.29
C ALA A 571 -6.21 19.29 -37.87
N LEU A 572 -5.22 20.15 -37.68
CA LEU A 572 -3.84 19.90 -38.11
C LEU A 572 -3.11 18.97 -37.14
N GLU A 573 -2.42 17.96 -37.66
CA GLU A 573 -1.37 17.25 -36.92
C GLU A 573 -0.07 18.04 -37.04
N LEU A 574 0.54 18.40 -35.91
CA LEU A 574 1.76 19.18 -35.86
C LEU A 574 2.82 18.52 -34.96
N VAL A 575 4.09 18.74 -35.29
CA VAL A 575 5.26 18.43 -34.45
C VAL A 575 6.07 19.71 -34.30
N ASP A 576 6.24 20.17 -33.06
CA ASP A 576 6.89 21.43 -32.73
C ASP A 576 6.34 22.65 -33.50
N GLY A 577 5.01 22.64 -33.71
CA GLY A 577 4.26 23.70 -34.37
C GLY A 577 4.28 23.65 -35.90
N LYS A 578 4.83 22.61 -36.52
CA LYS A 578 4.89 22.44 -37.98
C LYS A 578 4.22 21.14 -38.42
N PRO A 579 3.59 21.08 -39.61
CA PRO A 579 3.16 19.82 -40.18
C PRO A 579 4.34 18.83 -40.29
N PRO A 580 4.13 17.53 -40.07
CA PRO A 580 5.19 16.53 -40.18
C PRO A 580 5.75 16.46 -41.62
N GLU A 581 7.02 16.11 -41.75
CA GLU A 581 7.67 15.99 -43.07
C GLU A 581 6.97 14.92 -43.92
N GLY A 582 6.46 15.32 -45.10
CA GLY A 582 5.79 14.42 -46.05
C GLY A 582 4.27 14.29 -45.86
N ALA A 583 3.66 15.09 -45.00
CA ALA A 583 2.20 15.20 -44.83
C ALA A 583 1.50 16.08 -45.87
#